data_AF-A0A4S8LP01-F1
#
_entry.id   AF-A0A4S8LP01-F1
#
_cell.length_a   1.000
_cell.length_b   1.000
_cell.length_c   1.000
_cell.angle_alpha   90.00
_cell.angle_beta   90.00
_cell.angle_gamma   90.00
#
_symmetry.space_group_name_H-M   'P 1'
#
loop_
_entity.id
_entity.type
_entity.pdbx_description
1 polymer ?
#
loop_
_entity_poly.entity_id
_entity_poly.type
_entity_poly.pdbx_seq_one_letter_code
_entity_poly.pdbx_strand_id
1 'polypeptide(L)'
;TQTQTTTPSVKYTIQCCPYTLVNQELEYICLMGKQFTRTWFRNPIGTTSWLHLVLVRCHPFEDGNGRISRLVSSIPLLRYGYPPLSIPMSKRREYYVAINQSWNGDHRSFVSCILQSIR
;
A
#
# COMPACT_ATOMS: atom_id res chain seq x y z
N THR A 1 21.02 8.77 12.36
CA THR A 1 21.15 7.36 11.93
C THR A 1 19.77 6.74 11.97
N GLN A 2 19.10 6.54 10.81
CA GLN A 2 17.74 5.99 10.78
C GLN A 2 17.80 4.47 10.89
N THR A 3 17.32 3.93 12.02
CA THR A 3 17.27 2.49 12.29
C THR A 3 16.17 1.88 11.43
N GLN A 4 16.52 1.20 10.34
CA GLN A 4 15.54 0.48 9.53
C GLN A 4 15.20 -0.82 10.24
N THR A 5 13.94 -1.01 10.62
CA THR A 5 13.48 -2.28 11.18
C THR A 5 13.21 -3.23 10.02
N THR A 6 13.94 -4.33 9.95
CA THR A 6 13.73 -5.39 8.96
C THR A 6 13.11 -6.59 9.64
N THR A 7 11.88 -6.93 9.29
CA THR A 7 11.23 -8.15 9.79
C THR A 7 11.51 -9.31 8.84
N PRO A 8 12.15 -10.41 9.30
CA PRO A 8 12.38 -11.58 8.47
C PRO A 8 11.07 -12.38 8.34
N SER A 9 10.21 -12.00 7.40
CA SER A 9 9.22 -12.94 6.87
C SER A 9 9.94 -13.85 5.88
N VAL A 10 9.84 -15.17 6.04
CA VAL A 10 10.67 -16.26 5.46
C VAL A 10 10.90 -16.24 3.92
N LYS A 11 10.39 -15.27 3.17
CA LYS A 11 10.64 -15.07 1.74
C LYS A 11 10.98 -13.64 1.27
N TYR A 12 10.84 -12.60 2.11
CA TYR A 12 11.02 -11.20 1.65
C TYR A 12 11.54 -10.27 2.75
N THR A 13 12.50 -9.40 2.40
CA THR A 13 13.02 -8.32 3.25
C THR A 13 12.10 -7.12 3.19
N ILE A 14 11.27 -6.89 4.21
CA ILE A 14 10.43 -5.68 4.29
C ILE A 14 11.20 -4.61 5.05
N GLN A 15 11.52 -3.50 4.39
CA GLN A 15 12.06 -2.32 5.06
C GLN A 15 10.89 -1.54 5.67
N CYS A 16 10.85 -1.49 7.00
CA CYS A 16 9.80 -0.83 7.76
C CYS A 16 10.26 0.54 8.29
N CYS A 17 9.28 1.38 8.67
CA CYS A 17 9.55 2.61 9.40
C CYS A 17 10.11 2.28 10.81
N PRO A 18 11.12 3.01 11.32
CA PRO A 18 11.50 2.92 12.73
C PRO A 18 10.30 3.25 13.63
N TYR A 19 10.14 2.48 14.70
CA TYR A 19 9.02 2.63 15.65
C TYR A 19 8.82 4.07 16.14
N THR A 20 9.91 4.80 16.38
CA THR A 20 9.89 6.19 16.85
C THR A 20 9.23 7.17 15.88
N LEU A 21 9.20 6.85 14.58
CA LEU A 21 8.64 7.71 13.53
C LEU A 21 7.29 7.21 13.00
N VAL A 22 6.80 6.05 13.44
CA VAL A 22 5.56 5.45 12.93
C VAL A 22 4.37 6.40 13.04
N ASN A 23 4.20 7.08 14.17
CA ASN A 23 3.08 8.01 14.37
C ASN A 23 3.14 9.20 13.40
N GLN A 24 4.33 9.76 13.19
CA GLN A 24 4.54 10.87 12.26
C GLN A 24 4.27 10.44 10.81
N GLU A 25 4.76 9.27 10.41
CA GLU A 25 4.51 8.71 9.08
C GLU A 25 3.02 8.41 8.87
N LEU A 26 2.33 7.86 9.87
CA LEU A 26 0.89 7.62 9.80
C LEU A 26 0.11 8.92 9.64
N GLU A 27 0.47 9.97 10.38
CA GLU A 27 -0.16 11.27 10.26
C GLU A 27 0.02 11.84 8.85
N TYR A 28 1.25 11.78 8.32
CA TYR A 28 1.55 12.16 6.94
C TYR A 28 0.72 11.36 5.92
N ILE A 29 0.68 10.03 6.05
CA ILE A 29 -0.11 9.16 5.16
C ILE A 29 -1.59 9.53 5.20
N CYS A 30 -2.14 9.83 6.38
CA CYS A 30 -3.53 10.22 6.55
C CYS A 30 -3.82 11.59 5.90
N LEU A 31 -2.95 12.57 6.10
CA LEU A 31 -3.09 13.91 5.53
C LEU A 31 -3.04 13.86 3.99
N MET A 32 -2.02 13.20 3.45
CA MET A 32 -1.86 13.04 2.00
C MET A 32 -2.96 12.18 1.38
N GLY A 33 -3.36 11.09 2.03
CA GLY A 33 -4.46 10.24 1.58
C GLY A 33 -5.80 11.00 1.52
N LYS A 34 -6.10 11.84 2.53
CA LYS A 34 -7.26 12.74 2.51
C LYS A 34 -7.16 13.75 1.37
N GLN A 35 -5.98 14.33 1.15
CA GLN A 35 -5.76 15.29 0.06
C GLN A 35 -5.98 14.62 -1.30
N PHE A 36 -5.28 13.53 -1.60
CA PHE A 36 -5.40 12.81 -2.88
C PHE A 36 -6.82 12.33 -3.17
N THR A 37 -7.53 11.85 -2.14
CA THR A 37 -8.93 11.43 -2.29
C THR A 37 -9.85 12.61 -2.65
N ARG A 38 -9.51 13.84 -2.25
CA ARG A 38 -10.31 15.05 -2.53
C ARG A 38 -9.91 15.77 -3.80
N THR A 39 -8.60 15.95 -4.06
CA THR A 39 -8.08 16.75 -5.18
C THR A 39 -7.82 15.92 -6.42
N TRP A 40 -7.41 14.66 -6.29
CA TRP A 40 -6.98 13.84 -7.43
C TRP A 40 -8.15 13.03 -8.01
N PHE A 41 -9.21 13.76 -8.37
CA PHE A 41 -10.50 13.17 -8.75
C PHE A 41 -10.41 12.21 -9.96
N ARG A 42 -9.39 12.38 -10.81
CA ARG A 42 -9.25 11.62 -12.06
C ARG A 42 -8.40 10.35 -11.94
N ASN A 43 -7.87 10.01 -10.77
CA ASN A 43 -7.02 8.82 -10.63
C ASN A 43 -7.23 8.06 -9.31
N PRO A 44 -8.39 7.40 -9.13
CA PRO A 44 -8.65 6.59 -7.93
C PRO A 44 -7.67 5.41 -7.81
N ILE A 45 -7.27 4.80 -8.93
CA ILE A 45 -6.32 3.67 -8.96
C ILE A 45 -4.93 4.11 -8.50
N GLY A 46 -4.45 5.28 -8.95
CA GLY A 46 -3.19 5.86 -8.52
C GLY A 46 -3.18 6.17 -7.03
N THR A 47 -4.27 6.76 -6.52
CA THR A 47 -4.43 7.02 -5.08
C THR A 47 -4.44 5.73 -4.26
N THR A 48 -5.17 4.71 -4.72
CA THR A 48 -5.18 3.36 -4.12
C THR A 48 -3.80 2.72 -4.11
N SER A 49 -3.09 2.79 -5.24
CA SER A 49 -1.72 2.27 -5.39
C SER A 49 -0.78 2.93 -4.40
N TRP A 50 -0.78 4.26 -4.35
CA TRP A 50 0.06 5.02 -3.43
C TRP A 50 -0.25 4.66 -1.97
N LEU A 51 -1.53 4.73 -1.57
CA LEU A 51 -1.95 4.52 -0.18
C LEU A 51 -1.60 3.12 0.33
N HIS A 52 -1.76 2.10 -0.53
CA HIS A 52 -1.37 0.74 -0.21
C HIS A 52 0.14 0.62 0.00
N LEU A 53 0.95 1.11 -0.95
CA LEU A 53 2.40 0.96 -0.92
C LEU A 53 3.01 1.68 0.29
N VAL A 54 2.55 2.89 0.61
CA VAL A 54 3.08 3.66 1.76
C VAL A 54 2.70 3.02 3.10
N LEU A 55 1.50 2.47 3.24
CA LEU A 55 1.09 1.78 4.48
C LEU A 55 1.87 0.48 4.70
N VAL A 56 2.03 -0.33 3.65
CA VAL A 56 2.82 -1.57 3.73
C VAL A 56 4.29 -1.27 4.07
N ARG A 57 4.84 -0.16 3.55
CA ARG A 57 6.20 0.29 3.84
C ARG A 57 6.35 0.87 5.25
N CYS A 58 5.36 1.62 5.73
CA CYS A 58 5.37 2.14 7.10
C CYS A 58 5.36 0.98 8.10
N HIS A 59 4.51 -0.02 7.85
CA HIS A 59 4.33 -1.21 8.70
C HIS A 59 4.05 -0.88 10.18
N PRO A 60 2.99 -0.09 10.44
CA PRO A 60 2.76 0.53 11.75
C PRO A 60 2.31 -0.42 12.87
N PHE A 61 1.74 -1.58 12.53
CA PHE A 61 1.18 -2.53 13.50
C PHE A 61 2.04 -3.78 13.62
N GLU A 62 1.91 -4.53 14.72
CA GLU A 62 2.62 -5.80 14.91
C GLU A 62 2.12 -6.89 13.94
N ASP A 63 0.81 -6.95 13.70
CA ASP A 63 0.17 -7.84 12.72
C ASP A 63 -0.97 -7.09 12.01
N GLY A 64 -1.37 -7.60 10.84
CA GLY A 64 -2.54 -7.12 10.12
C GLY A 64 -2.25 -6.04 9.10
N ASN A 65 -1.00 -5.58 8.95
CA ASN A 65 -0.63 -4.50 8.03
C ASN A 65 -1.12 -4.75 6.60
N GLY A 66 -0.98 -5.97 6.08
CA GLY A 66 -1.47 -6.30 4.74
C GLY A 66 -3.01 -6.24 4.63
N ARG A 67 -3.74 -6.64 5.69
CA ARG A 67 -5.21 -6.59 5.73
C ARG A 67 -5.69 -5.13 5.78
N ILE A 68 -5.12 -4.35 6.70
CA ILE A 68 -5.42 -2.92 6.85
C ILE A 68 -5.05 -2.14 5.59
N SER A 69 -3.88 -2.42 4.99
CA SER A 69 -3.46 -1.72 3.77
C SER A 69 -4.44 -1.92 2.63
N ARG A 70 -4.92 -3.16 2.39
CA ARG A 70 -5.94 -3.43 1.37
C ARG A 70 -7.28 -2.77 1.67
N LEU A 71 -7.70 -2.80 2.93
CA LEU A 71 -8.96 -2.19 3.37
C LEU A 71 -8.93 -0.67 3.15
N VAL A 72 -7.90 -0.01 3.67
CA VAL A 72 -7.74 1.45 3.59
C VAL A 72 -7.52 1.90 2.14
N SER A 73 -6.70 1.17 1.37
CA SER A 73 -6.48 1.47 -0.05
C SER A 73 -7.72 1.25 -0.92
N SER A 74 -8.74 0.55 -0.44
CA SER A 74 -10.01 0.39 -1.16
C SER A 74 -10.90 1.64 -1.07
N ILE A 75 -10.67 2.53 -0.11
CA ILE A 75 -11.51 3.73 0.09
C ILE A 75 -11.59 4.60 -1.19
N PRO A 76 -10.48 4.93 -1.88
CA PRO A 76 -10.56 5.66 -3.14
C PRO A 76 -11.29 4.91 -4.25
N LEU A 77 -11.25 3.57 -4.29
CA LEU A 77 -12.00 2.78 -5.27
C LEU A 77 -13.51 2.89 -5.03
N LEU A 78 -13.91 2.64 -3.78
CA LEU A 78 -15.32 2.63 -3.35
C LEU A 78 -15.99 3.99 -3.56
N ARG A 79 -15.26 5.09 -3.34
CA ARG A 79 -15.79 6.45 -3.59
C ARG A 79 -16.15 6.73 -5.04
N TYR A 80 -15.61 5.95 -5.97
CA TYR A 80 -15.88 6.07 -7.41
C TYR A 80 -16.71 4.91 -7.95
N GLY A 81 -17.32 4.11 -7.07
CA GLY A 81 -18.18 2.99 -7.46
C GLY A 81 -17.43 1.75 -7.97
N TYR A 82 -16.10 1.69 -7.82
CA TYR A 82 -15.35 0.48 -8.11
C TYR A 82 -15.46 -0.53 -6.95
N PRO A 83 -15.35 -1.85 -7.22
CA PRO A 83 -15.24 -2.85 -6.18
C PRO A 83 -13.99 -2.62 -5.30
N PRO A 84 -14.01 -3.08 -4.05
CA PRO A 84 -12.85 -3.00 -3.17
C PRO A 84 -11.69 -3.83 -3.70
N LEU A 85 -10.48 -3.49 -3.27
CA LEU A 85 -9.25 -4.17 -3.68
C LEU A 85 -9.24 -5.63 -3.19
N SER A 86 -9.42 -6.57 -4.12
CA SER A 86 -9.45 -8.01 -3.83
C SER A 86 -8.36 -8.76 -4.58
N ILE A 87 -7.29 -9.12 -3.87
CA ILE A 87 -6.18 -9.89 -4.45
C ILE A 87 -6.43 -11.39 -4.22
N PRO A 88 -6.69 -12.19 -5.28
CA PRO A 88 -6.94 -13.61 -5.12
C PRO A 88 -5.67 -14.35 -4.67
N MET A 89 -5.84 -15.43 -3.91
CA MET A 89 -4.71 -16.20 -3.39
C MET A 89 -3.80 -16.75 -4.49
N SER A 90 -4.36 -17.09 -5.66
CA SER A 90 -3.60 -17.51 -6.84
C SER A 90 -2.60 -16.47 -7.33
N LYS A 91 -2.90 -15.17 -7.17
CA LYS A 91 -2.03 -14.05 -7.57
C LYS A 91 -1.16 -13.51 -6.44
N ARG A 92 -1.14 -14.16 -5.28
CA ARG A 92 -0.36 -13.72 -4.10
C ARG A 92 1.11 -13.49 -4.45
N ARG A 93 1.71 -14.37 -5.26
CA ARG A 93 3.11 -14.24 -5.67
C ARG A 93 3.35 -12.98 -6.50
N GLU A 94 2.54 -12.76 -7.53
CA GLU A 94 2.62 -11.59 -8.40
C GLU A 94 2.46 -10.28 -7.62
N TYR A 95 1.52 -10.26 -6.67
CA TYR A 95 1.29 -9.13 -5.79
C TYR A 95 2.53 -8.76 -4.95
N TYR A 96 3.18 -9.73 -4.30
CA TYR A 96 4.40 -9.44 -3.54
C TYR A 96 5.58 -9.03 -4.44
N VAL A 97 5.71 -9.63 -5.62
CA VAL A 97 6.72 -9.23 -6.61
C VAL A 97 6.50 -7.78 -7.02
N ALA A 98 5.26 -7.38 -7.31
CA ALA A 98 4.91 -6.02 -7.69
C ALA A 98 5.19 -5.00 -6.56
N ILE A 99 4.95 -5.36 -5.30
CA ILE A 99 5.32 -4.52 -4.15
C ILE A 99 6.84 -4.34 -4.09
N ASN A 100 7.62 -5.42 -4.20
CA ASN A 100 9.07 -5.32 -4.14
C ASN A 100 9.65 -4.51 -5.31
N GLN A 101 9.10 -4.66 -6.52
CA GLN A 101 9.49 -3.85 -7.68
C GLN A 101 9.20 -2.37 -7.46
N SER A 102 8.12 -2.04 -6.77
CA SER A 102 7.78 -0.65 -6.43
C SER A 102 8.79 0.01 -5.50
N TRP A 103 9.52 -0.75 -4.69
CA TRP A 103 10.60 -0.23 -3.86
C TRP A 103 11.81 0.18 -4.69
N ASN A 104 12.00 -0.43 -5.85
CA ASN A 104 13.03 -0.06 -6.82
C ASN A 104 12.56 1.06 -7.77
N GLY A 105 11.41 1.68 -7.51
CA GLY A 105 10.85 2.79 -8.30
C GLY A 105 9.93 2.38 -9.45
N ASP A 106 9.75 1.08 -9.72
CA ASP A 106 8.78 0.65 -10.72
C ASP A 106 7.39 0.43 -10.10
N HIS A 107 6.57 1.48 -10.12
CA HIS A 107 5.21 1.44 -9.60
C HIS A 107 4.19 0.84 -10.58
N ARG A 108 4.57 0.64 -11.86
CA ARG A 108 3.62 0.22 -12.91
C ARG A 108 3.11 -1.19 -12.69
N SER A 109 3.99 -2.10 -12.28
CA SER A 109 3.61 -3.49 -11.97
C SER A 109 2.53 -3.56 -10.89
N PHE A 110 2.62 -2.70 -9.86
CA PHE A 110 1.65 -2.68 -8.78
C PHE A 110 0.32 -2.06 -9.22
N VAL A 111 0.34 -1.00 -10.01
CA VAL A 111 -0.86 -0.43 -10.64
C VAL A 111 -1.56 -1.46 -11.52
N SER A 112 -0.81 -2.21 -12.34
CA SER A 112 -1.36 -3.30 -13.15
C SER A 112 -1.98 -4.41 -12.29
N CYS A 113 -1.38 -4.74 -11.14
CA CYS A 113 -1.95 -5.69 -10.18
C CYS A 113 -3.31 -5.21 -9.66
N ILE A 114 -3.41 -3.93 -9.29
CA ILE A 114 -4.66 -3.31 -8.84
C ILE A 114 -5.72 -3.36 -9.95
N LEU A 115 -5.37 -2.93 -11.17
CA LEU A 115 -6.30 -2.98 -12.31
C LEU A 115 -6.86 -4.37 -12.57
N GLN A 116 -6.04 -5.41 -12.44
CA GLN A 116 -6.49 -6.79 -12.62
C GLN A 116 -7.36 -7.32 -11.47
N SER A 117 -7.30 -6.67 -10.30
CA SER A 117 -8.10 -7.01 -9.12
C SER A 117 -9.46 -6.31 -9.07
N ILE A 118 -9.60 -5.22 -9.82
CA ILE A 118 -10.85 -4.50 -10.04
C ILE A 118 -11.53 -5.16 -11.25
N ARG A 119 -12.26 -6.24 -11.01
CA ARG A 119 -13.07 -6.94 -12.01
C ARG A 119 -14.46 -7.17 -11.48
#